data_AF-A0A1Q3ZZP5-F1
#
_entry.id   AF-A0A1Q3ZZP5-F1
#
_cell.length_a   1.000
_cell.length_b   1.000
_cell.length_c   1.000
_cell.angle_alpha   90.00
_cell.angle_beta   90.00
_cell.angle_gamma   90.00
#
_symmetry.space_group_name_H-M   'P 1'
#
loop_
_entity.id
_entity.type
_entity.pdbx_description
1 polymer ?
#
loop_
_entity_poly.entity_id
_entity_poly.type
_entity_poly.pdbx_seq_one_letter_code
_entity_poly.pdbx_strand_id
1 'polypeptide(L)' 'MSENPELAIRVVGGDPTPEELAAATAVLQGALDELAGMHRRAQRSMTTWERERRGLRRPLQPGGWNSWAR' A
#
# COMPACT_ATOMS: atom_id res chain seq x y z
N MET A 1 -10.26 1.65 -33.53
CA MET A 1 -10.56 2.08 -32.15
C MET A 1 -9.38 2.93 -31.71
N SER A 2 -9.46 4.25 -31.92
CA SER A 2 -8.46 5.15 -31.38
C SER A 2 -8.72 5.24 -29.88
N GLU A 3 -7.82 4.69 -29.08
CA GLU A 3 -7.73 4.98 -27.67
C GLU A 3 -7.40 6.47 -27.58
N ASN A 4 -8.44 7.28 -27.37
CA ASN A 4 -8.26 8.66 -26.99
C ASN A 4 -7.98 8.59 -25.49
N PRO A 5 -6.74 8.77 -25.01
CA PRO A 5 -6.49 8.86 -23.59
C PRO A 5 -7.20 10.14 -23.15
N GLU A 6 -8.47 10.03 -22.78
CA GLU A 6 -9.21 11.15 -22.22
C GLU A 6 -8.33 11.71 -21.11
N LEU A 7 -7.93 12.98 -21.29
CA LEU A 7 -7.19 13.72 -20.28
C LEU A 7 -7.87 13.48 -18.93
N ALA A 8 -7.17 12.80 -18.01
CA ALA A 8 -7.73 12.43 -16.72
C ALA A 8 -8.17 13.64 -15.88
N ILE A 9 -7.75 14.85 -16.27
CA ILE A 9 -7.99 16.10 -15.57
C ILE A 9 -8.41 17.16 -16.60
N ARG A 10 -9.53 17.84 -16.35
CA ARG A 10 -10.01 18.98 -17.13
C ARG A 10 -9.88 20.26 -16.30
N VAL A 11 -9.14 21.24 -16.83
CA VAL A 11 -9.09 22.60 -16.26
C VAL A 11 -10.37 23.35 -16.63
N VAL A 12 -11.10 23.83 -15.63
CA VAL A 12 -12.39 24.53 -15.83
C VAL A 12 -12.28 26.05 -15.66
N GLY A 13 -11.12 26.57 -15.27
CA GLY A 13 -10.85 27.99 -15.14
C GLY A 13 -9.38 28.29 -14.86
N GLY A 14 -8.95 29.51 -15.19
CA GLY A 14 -7.53 29.92 -15.16
C GLY A 14 -6.76 29.51 -16.42
N ASP A 15 -5.48 29.87 -16.46
CA ASP A 15 -4.52 29.46 -17.50
C ASP A 15 -3.23 28.97 -16.82
N PRO A 16 -3.26 27.77 -16.20
CA PRO A 16 -2.09 27.26 -15.50
C PRO A 16 -0.97 26.99 -16.50
N THR A 17 0.25 27.32 -16.10
CA THR A 17 1.42 26.97 -16.90
C THR A 17 1.55 25.44 -17.00
N PRO A 18 2.22 24.93 -18.05
CA PRO A 18 2.45 23.49 -18.18
C PRO A 18 3.11 22.86 -16.95
N GLU A 19 4.01 23.60 -16.29
CA GLU A 19 4.70 23.17 -15.08
C GLU A 19 3.74 23.04 -13.89
N GLU A 20 2.86 24.02 -13.70
CA GLU A 20 1.86 23.99 -12.62
C GLU A 20 0.86 22.84 -12.81
N LEU A 21 0.44 22.57 -14.05
CA LEU A 21 -0.43 21.45 -14.35
C LEU A 21 0.27 20.10 -14.10
N ALA A 22 1.55 19.98 -14.46
CA ALA A 22 2.34 18.79 -14.18
C ALA A 22 2.53 18.57 -12.67
N ALA A 23 2.86 19.64 -11.92
CA ALA A 23 3.00 19.59 -10.48
C ALA A 23 1.70 19.16 -9.79
N ALA A 24 0.56 19.75 -10.17
CA ALA A 24 -0.75 19.38 -9.64
C ALA A 24 -1.09 17.91 -9.94
N THR A 25 -0.80 17.45 -11.16
CA THR A 25 -1.01 16.04 -11.56
C THR A 25 -0.17 15.09 -10.72
N ALA A 26 1.11 15.40 -10.49
CA ALA A 26 2.01 14.58 -9.69
C ALA A 26 1.55 14.47 -8.23
N VAL A 27 1.06 15.57 -7.63
CA VAL A 27 0.49 15.58 -6.28
C VAL A 27 -0.77 14.70 -6.21
N LEU A 28 -1.66 14.82 -7.19
CA LEU A 28 -2.89 14.01 -7.25
C LEU A 28 -2.56 12.52 -7.41
N GLN A 29 -1.60 12.17 -8.28
CA GLN A 29 -1.13 10.79 -8.43
C GLN A 29 -0.55 10.23 -7.13
N GLY A 30 0.30 11.00 -6.44
CA GLY A 30 0.86 10.60 -5.15
C GLY A 30 -0.22 10.35 -4.09
N ALA A 31 -1.24 11.22 -4.01
CA ALA A 31 -2.36 11.04 -3.09
C ALA A 31 -3.19 9.78 -3.39
N LEU A 32 -3.42 9.50 -4.68
CA LEU A 32 -4.13 8.28 -5.11
C LEU A 32 -3.31 7.01 -4.79
N ASP A 33 -2.00 7.04 -5.00
CA ASP A 33 -1.11 5.93 -4.68
C ASP A 33 -1.05 5.66 -3.17
N GLU A 34 -1.04 6.71 -2.35
CA GLU A 34 -1.12 6.60 -0.90
C GLU A 34 -2.44 5.96 -0.47
N LEU A 35 -3.56 6.44 -0.99
CA LEU A 35 -4.89 5.89 -0.71
C LEU A 35 -4.98 4.41 -1.11
N ALA A 36 -4.48 4.07 -2.30
CA ALA A 36 -4.41 2.69 -2.76
C ALA A 36 -3.49 1.83 -1.87
N GLY A 37 -2.35 2.38 -1.44
CA GLY A 37 -1.44 1.74 -0.49
C GLY A 37 -2.06 1.49 0.88
N MET A 38 -2.84 2.44 1.40
CA MET A 38 -3.61 2.28 2.64
C MET A 38 -4.66 1.18 2.49
N HIS A 39 -5.38 1.16 1.38
CA HIS A 39 -6.36 0.11 1.09
C HIS A 39 -5.70 -1.28 1.02
N ARG A 40 -4.56 -1.41 0.32
CA ARG A 40 -3.77 -2.65 0.27
C ARG A 40 -3.31 -3.10 1.65
N ARG A 41 -2.84 -2.17 2.50
CA ARG A 41 -2.43 -2.48 3.88
C ARG A 41 -3.61 -2.96 4.73
N ALA A 42 -4.78 -2.33 4.60
CA ALA A 42 -5.98 -2.72 5.34
C ALA A 42 -6.51 -4.09 4.92
N GLN A 43 -6.41 -4.44 3.63
CA GLN A 43 -6.86 -5.73 3.09
C GLN A 43 -5.81 -6.85 3.21
N ARG A 44 -4.61 -6.56 3.73
CA ARG A 44 -3.55 -7.55 3.84
C ARG A 44 -3.89 -8.58 4.93
N SER A 45 -3.95 -9.86 4.54
CA SER A 45 -4.01 -10.95 5.50
C SER A 45 -2.78 -10.98 6.40
N MET A 46 -2.97 -11.29 7.68
CA MET A 46 -1.84 -11.50 8.61
C MET A 46 -0.90 -12.57 8.08
N THR A 47 0.40 -12.29 8.13
CA THR A 47 1.44 -13.28 7.81
C THR A 47 1.48 -14.40 8.84
N THR A 48 2.05 -15.53 8.44
CA THR A 48 2.32 -16.67 9.34
C THR A 48 3.12 -16.22 10.57
N TRP A 49 4.17 -15.40 10.37
CA TRP A 49 4.95 -14.83 11.46
C TRP A 49 4.12 -13.97 12.43
N GLU A 50 3.30 -13.05 11.92
CA GLU A 50 2.44 -12.19 12.75
C GLU A 50 1.42 -12.98 13.56
N ARG A 51 0.96 -14.12 13.02
CA ARG A 51 0.04 -15.05 13.68
C ARG A 51 0.73 -15.83 14.79
N GLU A 52 1.91 -16.38 14.51
CA GLU A 52 2.60 -17.32 15.40
C GLU A 52 3.48 -16.64 16.46
N ARG A 53 3.93 -15.40 16.25
CA ARG A 53 4.80 -14.66 17.20
C ARG A 53 4.25 -14.55 18.63
N ARG A 54 2.93 -14.63 18.81
CA ARG A 54 2.31 -14.58 20.14
C ARG A 54 2.67 -15.80 20.98
N GLY A 55 2.81 -16.98 20.35
CA GLY A 55 3.24 -18.21 21.00
C GLY A 55 4.70 -18.14 21.46
N LEU A 56 5.54 -17.41 20.73
CA LEU A 56 6.98 -17.24 21.03
C LEU A 56 7.26 -16.31 22.23
N ARG A 57 6.28 -15.55 22.73
CA ARG A 57 6.45 -14.68 23.91
C ARG A 57 6.23 -15.40 25.24
N ARG A 58 6.00 -16.71 25.21
CA ARG A 58 5.87 -17.53 26.42
C ARG A 58 7.24 -18.03 26.85
N PRO A 59 7.48 -18.20 28.16
CA PRO A 59 8.67 -18.90 28.63
C PRO A 59 8.81 -20.25 27.92
N LEU A 60 10.03 -20.54 27.47
CA LEU A 60 10.34 -21.85 26.89
C LEU A 60 10.10 -22.92 27.96
N GLN A 61 9.23 -23.87 27.63
CA GLN A 61 9.01 -25.03 28.49
C GLN A 61 10.29 -25.88 28.50
N PRO A 62 10.78 -26.33 29.67
CA PRO A 62 11.90 -27.27 29.75
C PRO A 62 11.65 -28.47 28.83
N GLY A 63 12.61 -28.80 27.97
CA GLY A 63 12.49 -29.91 27.01
C GLY A 63 11.73 -29.61 25.72
N GLY A 64 11.18 -28.40 25.52
CA GLY A 64 10.45 -28.04 24.29
C GLY A 64 11.34 -27.76 23.05
N TRP A 65 12.65 -27.70 23.24
CA TRP A 65 13.65 -27.31 22.22
C TRP A 65 13.86 -28.36 21.10
N ASN A 66 13.24 -29.53 21.14
CA ASN A 66 13.37 -30.54 20.09
C ASN A 66 12.02 -30.89 19.43
N SER A 67 10.99 -30.07 19.67
CA SER A 67 9.62 -30.33 19.21
C SER A 67 9.44 -30.36 17.69
N TRP A 68 10.34 -29.73 16.93
CA TRP A 68 10.34 -29.70 15.47
C TRP A 68 11.03 -30.91 14.79
N ALA A 69 11.67 -31.78 15.57
CA ALA A 69 12.43 -32.93 15.06
C ALA A 69 11.60 -34.23 15.00
N ARG A 70 10.27 -34.14 15.16
CA ARG A 70 9.31 -35.24 15.08
C ARG A 70 8.44 -35.07 13.84
#